data_AF-A0A3Q2P1I7-F1
#
_entry.id   AF-A0A3Q2P1I7-F1
#
_cell.length_a   1.000
_cell.length_b   1.000
_cell.length_c   1.000
_cell.angle_alpha   90.00
_cell.angle_beta   90.00
_cell.angle_gamma   90.00
#
_symmetry.space_group_name_H-M   'P 1'
#
loop_
_entity.id
_entity.type
_entity.pdbx_description
1 polymer ?
#
loop_
_entity_poly.entity_id
_entity_poly.type
_entity_poly.pdbx_seq_one_letter_code
_entity_poly.pdbx_strand_id
1 'polypeptide(L)'
;MTSLKRDGEILFNINTCVGIDSVDPRIDPPTSTDVYDKLNYLSSLGKTQIAAVQRDADIGVAEAERDAGIREAECKKEMMDVKFLADTKMADSKRELELQKAAFNQEINTKRAQSQLAYELQAAKEQQKIRLEEIEIEVVQRKKQITIEEKEIDRTEKELTATVKRPAEAEAYKMQQLAEGQKSVNTVLIAQADAEKIRKIGEAEACSIEAVGKAQAEKMRLKAEAYQQYGEAAKTALVLEALPKIASKVAAPLAKTNEIVILSGDGGRVTGEVNRLLAELPVSVNALTGVDLSKIPLLQKMTSAE
;
A
#
# COMPACT_ATOMS: atom_id res chain seq x y z
N MET A 1 -100.41 36.10 59.34
CA MET A 1 -99.09 36.09 60.02
C MET A 1 -98.44 37.45 59.75
N THR A 2 -98.69 38.45 60.61
CA THR A 2 -97.81 38.94 61.71
C THR A 2 -96.65 39.80 61.16
N SER A 3 -96.73 41.15 61.18
CA SER A 3 -96.26 42.10 62.23
C SER A 3 -94.72 42.13 62.33
N LEU A 4 -93.96 43.25 62.41
CA LEU A 4 -94.08 44.57 63.06
C LEU A 4 -93.11 45.57 62.33
N LYS A 5 -93.41 46.88 62.11
CA LYS A 5 -93.31 48.04 63.05
C LYS A 5 -91.86 48.28 63.55
N ARG A 6 -91.18 49.45 63.54
CA ARG A 6 -91.56 50.87 63.72
C ARG A 6 -90.37 51.83 63.45
N ASP A 7 -90.71 53.06 63.03
CA ASP A 7 -90.37 54.41 63.56
C ASP A 7 -88.90 54.79 63.88
N GLY A 8 -88.41 56.02 63.60
CA GLY A 8 -89.15 57.20 63.18
C GLY A 8 -88.28 58.43 62.86
N GLU A 9 -88.80 59.24 61.95
CA GLU A 9 -88.58 60.68 61.88
C GLU A 9 -89.36 61.35 63.02
N ILE A 10 -88.79 62.37 63.66
CA ILE A 10 -89.54 63.26 64.56
C ILE A 10 -89.45 64.67 64.01
N LEU A 11 -90.55 65.06 63.34
CA LEU A 11 -91.04 66.42 63.24
C LEU A 11 -91.64 66.81 64.61
N PHE A 12 -91.35 68.00 65.11
CA PHE A 12 -92.26 68.71 66.01
C PHE A 12 -92.37 70.18 65.60
N ASN A 13 -93.55 70.51 65.13
CA ASN A 13 -94.09 71.85 64.94
C ASN A 13 -95.26 71.95 65.94
N ILE A 14 -95.28 72.98 66.80
CA ILE A 14 -96.46 73.79 67.15
C ILE A 14 -96.16 74.74 68.33
N ASN A 15 -96.19 76.03 67.99
CA ASN A 15 -97.00 77.07 68.62
C ASN A 15 -97.69 76.73 69.96
N THR A 16 -97.34 77.44 71.03
CA THR A 16 -98.24 77.67 72.18
C THR A 16 -98.06 79.10 72.68
N CYS A 17 -98.98 79.96 72.25
CA CYS A 17 -99.33 81.20 72.92
C CYS A 17 -100.11 80.87 74.19
N VAL A 18 -99.71 81.41 75.34
CA VAL A 18 -100.62 81.72 76.44
C VAL A 18 -100.28 83.12 76.91
N GLY A 19 -101.18 84.06 76.60
CA GLY A 19 -101.22 85.36 77.24
C GLY A 19 -101.67 85.22 78.69
N ILE A 20 -101.14 86.08 79.54
CA ILE A 20 -101.74 86.42 80.82
C ILE A 20 -101.71 87.94 80.99
N ASP A 21 -102.84 88.41 81.48
CA ASP A 21 -103.39 89.75 81.46
C ASP A 21 -102.58 90.87 82.12
N SER A 22 -102.62 92.04 81.46
CA SER A 22 -103.17 93.29 82.00
C SER A 22 -103.03 93.58 83.51
N VAL A 23 -101.96 94.27 83.91
CA VAL A 23 -101.96 95.14 85.10
C VAL A 23 -101.19 96.42 84.80
N ASP A 24 -101.87 97.56 84.95
CA ASP A 24 -101.37 98.94 84.89
C ASP A 24 -101.73 99.60 86.24
N PRO A 25 -101.13 100.72 86.69
CA PRO A 25 -99.73 101.16 86.74
C PRO A 25 -99.27 101.35 88.21
N ARG A 26 -98.05 101.89 88.37
CA ARG A 26 -97.53 102.62 89.55
C ARG A 26 -97.00 101.72 90.66
N ILE A 27 -95.68 101.50 90.60
CA ILE A 27 -94.70 101.89 91.62
C ILE A 27 -93.35 101.61 90.95
N ASP A 28 -92.67 102.65 90.49
CA ASP A 28 -91.23 102.53 90.23
C ASP A 28 -90.60 102.18 91.59
N PRO A 29 -89.93 101.04 91.75
CA PRO A 29 -89.15 100.81 92.95
C PRO A 29 -88.12 101.94 93.03
N PRO A 30 -87.84 102.53 94.21
CA PRO A 30 -86.77 103.51 94.30
C PRO A 30 -85.52 102.85 93.73
N THR A 31 -84.98 103.40 92.65
CA THR A 31 -83.65 103.07 92.13
C THR A 31 -82.66 103.48 93.22
N SER A 32 -82.46 102.55 94.15
CA SER A 32 -81.63 102.73 95.32
C SER A 32 -80.19 102.91 94.84
N THR A 33 -79.76 104.17 94.89
CA THR A 33 -78.39 104.63 95.14
C THR A 33 -77.29 104.00 94.30
N ASP A 34 -76.81 104.75 93.31
CA ASP A 34 -75.43 104.63 92.83
C ASP A 34 -74.48 104.71 94.05
N VAL A 35 -73.97 103.55 94.48
CA VAL A 35 -72.97 103.49 95.54
C VAL A 35 -71.62 103.88 94.94
N TYR A 36 -71.31 105.17 95.00
CA TYR A 36 -70.00 105.69 94.60
C TYR A 36 -68.94 105.28 95.63
N ASP A 37 -68.27 104.18 95.35
CA ASP A 37 -67.11 103.72 96.12
C ASP A 37 -65.87 104.52 95.71
N LYS A 38 -65.41 105.43 96.59
CA LYS A 38 -64.21 106.26 96.37
C LYS A 38 -62.92 105.44 96.29
N LEU A 39 -62.91 104.17 96.71
CA LEU A 39 -61.73 103.29 96.73
C LEU A 39 -61.79 102.13 95.72
N ASN A 40 -62.76 102.12 94.81
CA ASN A 40 -62.82 101.21 93.64
C ASN A 40 -62.71 99.70 93.99
N TYR A 41 -63.20 99.30 95.17
CA TYR A 41 -63.11 97.95 95.73
C TYR A 41 -63.99 96.94 94.98
N LEU A 42 -65.23 97.33 94.61
CA LEU A 42 -66.14 96.47 93.83
C LEU A 42 -65.62 96.18 92.41
N SER A 43 -65.05 97.19 91.74
CA SER A 43 -64.47 97.01 90.40
C SER A 43 -63.28 96.05 90.42
N SER A 44 -62.49 96.08 91.51
CA SER A 44 -61.32 95.23 91.68
C SER A 44 -61.69 93.77 91.94
N LEU A 45 -62.73 93.51 92.75
CA LEU A 45 -63.24 92.15 93.01
C LEU A 45 -63.82 91.49 91.74
N GLY A 46 -64.51 92.27 90.90
CA GLY A 46 -65.04 91.80 89.61
C GLY A 46 -63.95 91.49 88.60
N LYS A 47 -62.88 92.30 88.53
CA LYS A 47 -61.74 92.06 87.64
C LYS A 47 -61.02 90.75 87.94
N THR A 48 -60.84 90.41 89.23
CA THR A 48 -60.21 89.14 89.61
C THR A 48 -61.06 87.93 89.21
N GLN A 49 -62.39 88.00 89.38
CA GLN A 49 -63.29 86.92 88.97
C GLN A 49 -63.38 86.77 87.45
N ILE A 50 -63.46 87.87 86.69
CA ILE A 50 -63.44 87.83 85.22
C ILE A 50 -62.11 87.28 84.69
N ALA A 51 -60.98 87.66 85.29
CA ALA A 51 -59.67 87.12 84.93
C ALA A 51 -59.53 85.62 85.28
N ALA A 52 -60.16 85.15 86.36
CA ALA A 52 -60.22 83.73 86.70
C ALA A 52 -61.05 82.94 85.68
N VAL A 53 -62.25 83.43 85.34
CA VAL A 53 -63.12 82.79 84.34
C VAL A 53 -62.46 82.79 82.96
N GLN A 54 -61.80 83.89 82.55
CA GLN A 54 -61.08 83.93 81.28
C GLN A 54 -59.92 82.94 81.27
N ARG A 55 -59.15 82.86 82.37
CA ARG A 55 -58.06 81.88 82.50
C ARG A 55 -58.59 80.45 82.42
N ASP A 56 -59.69 80.14 83.10
CA ASP A 56 -60.28 78.79 83.08
C ASP A 56 -60.84 78.46 81.70
N ALA A 57 -61.42 79.43 81.00
CA ALA A 57 -61.83 79.29 79.60
C ALA A 57 -60.62 79.05 78.68
N ASP A 58 -59.54 79.81 78.82
CA ASP A 58 -58.31 79.65 78.04
C ASP A 58 -57.62 78.30 78.31
N ILE A 59 -57.62 77.85 79.57
CA ILE A 59 -57.14 76.51 79.95
C ILE A 59 -58.03 75.44 79.30
N GLY A 60 -59.36 75.59 79.38
CA GLY A 60 -60.29 74.65 78.77
C GLY A 60 -60.14 74.57 77.24
N VAL A 61 -59.91 75.69 76.57
CA VAL A 61 -59.63 75.74 75.13
C VAL A 61 -58.29 75.05 74.83
N ALA A 62 -57.22 75.37 75.56
CA ALA A 62 -55.90 74.77 75.35
C ALA A 62 -55.89 73.26 75.61
N GLU A 63 -56.61 72.78 76.64
CA GLU A 63 -56.76 71.36 76.92
C GLU A 63 -57.58 70.66 75.84
N ALA A 64 -58.68 71.25 75.37
CA ALA A 64 -59.47 70.70 74.28
C ALA A 64 -58.67 70.63 72.96
N GLU A 65 -57.90 71.67 72.63
CA GLU A 65 -57.01 71.69 71.46
C GLU A 65 -55.90 70.65 71.57
N ARG A 66 -55.27 70.52 72.74
CA ARG A 66 -54.25 69.50 73.00
C ARG A 66 -54.82 68.10 72.83
N ASP A 67 -55.97 67.81 73.45
CA ASP A 67 -56.59 66.49 73.42
C ASP A 67 -57.14 66.15 72.03
N ALA A 68 -57.64 67.14 71.29
CA ALA A 68 -57.99 67.00 69.87
C ALA A 68 -56.74 66.71 69.01
N GLY A 69 -55.63 67.44 69.25
CA GLY A 69 -54.37 67.25 68.55
C GLY A 69 -53.73 65.88 68.80
N ILE A 70 -53.78 65.37 70.04
CA ILE A 70 -53.31 64.02 70.40
C ILE A 70 -54.15 62.98 69.66
N ARG A 71 -55.49 63.06 69.73
CA ARG A 71 -56.37 62.11 69.03
C ARG A 71 -56.20 62.18 67.52
N GLU A 72 -56.00 63.36 66.94
CA GLU A 72 -55.75 63.52 65.52
C GLU A 72 -54.40 62.90 65.11
N ALA A 73 -53.35 63.11 65.91
CA ALA A 73 -52.03 62.52 65.67
C ALA A 73 -52.06 60.99 65.79
N GLU A 74 -52.77 60.44 66.77
CA GLU A 74 -52.97 59.00 66.94
C GLU A 74 -53.72 58.39 65.76
N CYS A 75 -54.87 58.97 65.38
CA CYS A 75 -55.63 58.54 64.20
C CYS A 75 -54.79 58.61 62.91
N LYS A 76 -53.97 59.66 62.75
CA LYS A 76 -53.06 59.79 61.59
C LYS A 76 -51.97 58.73 61.60
N LYS A 77 -51.38 58.43 62.76
CA LYS A 77 -50.38 57.37 62.91
C LYS A 77 -50.97 56.02 62.54
N GLU A 78 -52.13 55.66 63.11
CA GLU A 78 -52.80 54.39 62.79
C GLU A 78 -53.19 54.29 61.32
N MET A 79 -53.70 55.38 60.72
CA MET A 79 -54.01 55.43 59.29
C MET A 79 -52.76 55.20 58.43
N MET A 80 -51.65 55.85 58.77
CA MET A 80 -50.38 55.68 58.06
C MET A 80 -49.83 54.27 58.23
N ASP A 81 -49.91 53.69 59.42
CA ASP A 81 -49.47 52.32 59.69
C ASP A 81 -50.28 51.30 58.87
N VAL A 82 -51.61 51.44 58.84
CA VAL A 82 -52.48 50.60 58.00
C VAL A 82 -52.16 50.79 56.52
N LYS A 83 -51.92 52.04 56.08
CA LYS A 83 -51.55 52.33 54.69
C LYS A 83 -50.21 51.71 54.32
N PHE A 84 -49.17 51.85 55.14
CA PHE A 84 -47.85 51.26 54.87
C PHE A 84 -47.89 49.74 54.88
N LEU A 85 -48.69 49.13 55.77
CA LEU A 85 -48.91 47.69 55.76
C LEU A 85 -49.62 47.23 54.48
N ALA A 86 -50.61 47.99 54.01
CA ALA A 86 -51.28 47.71 52.74
C ALA A 86 -50.31 47.87 51.55
N ASP A 87 -49.55 48.96 51.49
CA ASP A 87 -48.57 49.24 50.44
C ASP A 87 -47.47 48.18 50.41
N THR A 88 -46.98 47.73 51.57
CA THR A 88 -46.01 46.64 51.69
C THR A 88 -46.59 45.34 51.14
N LYS A 89 -47.81 44.97 51.54
CA LYS A 89 -48.48 43.76 51.02
C LYS A 89 -48.72 43.83 49.51
N MET A 90 -49.07 45.00 48.98
CA MET A 90 -49.22 45.20 47.53
C MET A 90 -47.90 45.06 46.79
N ALA A 91 -46.81 45.64 47.33
CA ALA A 91 -45.47 45.54 46.77
C ALA A 91 -44.96 44.10 46.80
N ASP A 92 -45.16 43.37 47.90
CA ASP A 92 -44.79 41.96 48.04
C ASP A 92 -45.57 41.09 47.06
N SER A 93 -46.89 41.29 46.96
CA SER A 93 -47.73 40.55 46.00
C SER A 93 -47.32 40.84 44.54
N LYS A 94 -46.98 42.09 44.23
CA LYS A 94 -46.49 42.48 42.90
C LYS A 94 -45.13 41.85 42.61
N ARG A 95 -44.20 41.88 43.57
CA ARG A 95 -42.88 41.24 43.45
C ARG A 95 -43.03 39.74 43.22
N GLU A 96 -43.86 39.07 44.01
CA GLU A 96 -44.11 37.63 43.90
C GLU A 96 -44.69 37.28 42.53
N LEU A 97 -45.68 38.05 42.05
CA LEU A 97 -46.25 37.86 40.72
C LEU A 97 -45.20 38.00 39.62
N GLU A 98 -44.34 39.02 39.68
CA GLU A 98 -43.28 39.22 38.68
C GLU A 98 -42.19 38.14 38.77
N LEU A 99 -41.85 37.66 39.97
CA LEU A 99 -40.94 36.53 40.16
C LEU A 99 -41.52 35.24 39.54
N GLN A 100 -42.81 34.96 39.77
CA GLN A 100 -43.47 33.80 39.18
C GLN A 100 -43.55 33.91 37.65
N LYS A 101 -43.90 35.08 37.10
CA LYS A 101 -43.86 35.33 35.65
C LYS A 101 -42.46 35.10 35.08
N ALA A 102 -41.42 35.60 35.75
CA ALA A 102 -40.04 35.40 35.32
C ALA A 102 -39.64 33.92 35.35
N ALA A 103 -40.03 33.19 36.39
CA ALA A 103 -39.79 31.75 36.51
C ALA A 103 -40.49 30.97 35.38
N PHE A 104 -41.77 31.25 35.11
CA PHE A 104 -42.50 30.61 34.01
C PHE A 104 -41.91 30.95 32.64
N ASN A 105 -41.52 32.21 32.42
CA ASN A 105 -40.85 32.60 31.18
C ASN A 105 -39.51 31.88 31.01
N GLN A 106 -38.73 31.74 32.08
CA GLN A 106 -37.48 30.98 32.06
C GLN A 106 -37.73 29.51 31.73
N GLU A 107 -38.76 28.88 32.32
CA GLU A 107 -39.12 27.50 32.02
C GLU A 107 -39.59 27.33 30.58
N ILE A 108 -40.52 28.18 30.10
CA ILE A 108 -41.00 28.18 28.72
C ILE A 108 -39.83 28.36 27.75
N ASN A 109 -38.92 29.30 28.00
CA ASN A 109 -37.75 29.52 27.17
C ASN A 109 -36.81 28.32 27.17
N THR A 110 -36.59 27.69 28.33
CA THR A 110 -35.76 26.48 28.45
C THR A 110 -36.38 25.33 27.67
N LYS A 111 -37.69 25.08 27.82
CA LYS A 111 -38.41 24.05 27.09
C LYS A 111 -38.43 24.33 25.59
N ARG A 112 -38.62 25.58 25.18
CA ARG A 112 -38.58 26.00 23.77
C ARG A 112 -37.19 25.79 23.17
N ALA A 113 -36.13 26.15 23.87
CA ALA A 113 -34.75 25.91 23.45
C ALA A 113 -34.46 24.40 23.35
N GLN A 114 -34.91 23.59 24.32
CA GLN A 114 -34.79 22.13 24.28
C GLN A 114 -35.52 21.53 23.08
N SER A 115 -36.76 21.94 22.82
CA SER A 115 -37.53 21.48 21.66
C SER A 115 -36.85 21.86 20.34
N GLN A 116 -36.31 23.08 20.23
CA GLN A 116 -35.59 23.53 19.04
C GLN A 116 -34.31 22.70 18.81
N LEU A 117 -33.51 22.50 19.86
CA LEU A 117 -32.31 21.66 19.80
C LEU A 117 -32.65 20.20 19.45
N ALA A 118 -33.74 19.66 20.00
CA ALA A 118 -34.18 18.30 19.68
C ALA A 118 -34.60 18.18 18.21
N TYR A 119 -35.29 19.19 17.67
CA TYR A 119 -35.67 19.25 16.26
C TYR A 119 -34.43 19.34 15.36
N GLU A 120 -33.50 20.25 15.66
CA GLU A 120 -32.24 20.39 14.91
C GLU A 120 -31.39 19.13 14.96
N LEU A 121 -31.29 18.48 16.13
CA LEU A 121 -30.58 17.21 16.28
C LEU A 121 -31.23 16.11 15.45
N GLN A 122 -32.56 16.03 15.42
CA GLN A 122 -33.27 15.06 14.58
C GLN A 122 -33.05 15.32 13.10
N ALA A 123 -33.15 16.58 12.66
CA ALA A 123 -32.85 16.96 11.29
C ALA A 123 -31.41 16.58 10.89
N ALA A 124 -30.43 16.82 11.75
CA ALA A 124 -29.04 16.44 11.52
C ALA A 124 -28.84 14.92 11.43
N LYS A 125 -29.50 14.14 12.29
CA LYS A 125 -29.47 12.66 12.24
C LYS A 125 -30.08 12.12 10.96
N GLU A 126 -31.23 12.66 10.55
CA GLU A 126 -31.86 12.24 9.30
C GLU A 126 -30.99 12.62 8.10
N GLN A 127 -30.38 13.82 8.11
CA GLN A 127 -29.45 14.22 7.06
C GLN A 127 -28.22 13.31 6.99
N GLN A 128 -27.68 12.87 8.14
CA GLN A 128 -26.61 11.86 8.16
C GLN A 128 -27.06 10.54 7.54
N LYS A 129 -28.29 10.10 7.84
CA LYS A 129 -28.86 8.87 7.29
C LYS A 129 -29.06 8.96 5.78
N ILE A 130 -29.60 10.08 5.28
CA ILE A 130 -29.74 10.36 3.84
C ILE A 130 -28.36 10.31 3.16
N ARG A 131 -27.35 10.96 3.76
CA ARG A 131 -25.98 10.96 3.23
C ARG A 131 -25.34 9.57 3.17
N LEU A 132 -25.61 8.72 4.16
CA LEU A 132 -25.14 7.33 4.14
C LEU A 132 -25.78 6.54 2.99
N GLU A 133 -27.08 6.69 2.80
CA GLU A 133 -27.80 6.05 1.69
C GLU A 133 -27.32 6.56 0.32
N GLU A 134 -27.07 7.87 0.19
CA GLU A 134 -26.48 8.47 -1.03
C GLU A 134 -25.12 7.86 -1.37
N ILE A 135 -24.25 7.69 -0.37
CA ILE A 135 -22.94 7.05 -0.55
C ILE A 135 -23.11 5.60 -0.98
N GLU A 136 -24.07 4.86 -0.41
CA GLU A 136 -24.35 3.49 -0.80
C GLU A 136 -24.80 3.39 -2.26
N ILE A 137 -25.69 4.29 -2.70
CA ILE A 137 -26.09 4.41 -4.10
C ILE A 137 -24.87 4.69 -4.99
N GLU A 138 -23.98 5.62 -4.60
CA GLU A 138 -22.76 5.92 -5.36
C GLU A 138 -21.84 4.68 -5.46
N VAL A 139 -21.63 3.96 -4.36
CA VAL A 139 -20.80 2.75 -4.34
C VAL A 139 -21.38 1.68 -5.26
N VAL A 140 -22.69 1.48 -5.26
CA VAL A 140 -23.36 0.54 -6.17
C VAL A 140 -23.22 0.98 -7.62
N GLN A 141 -23.37 2.26 -7.92
CA GLN A 141 -23.17 2.81 -9.28
C GLN A 141 -21.72 2.62 -9.75
N ARG A 142 -20.73 2.98 -8.92
CA ARG A 142 -19.30 2.78 -9.19
C ARG A 142 -18.96 1.32 -9.43
N LYS A 143 -19.47 0.41 -8.60
CA LYS A 143 -19.28 -1.04 -8.79
C LYS A 143 -19.84 -1.50 -10.13
N LYS A 144 -21.05 -1.08 -10.49
CA LYS A 144 -21.64 -1.40 -11.81
C LYS A 144 -20.80 -0.85 -12.96
N GLN A 145 -20.28 0.37 -12.83
CA GLN A 145 -19.38 0.97 -13.83
C GLN A 145 -18.10 0.14 -14.00
N ILE A 146 -17.43 -0.24 -12.89
CA ILE A 146 -16.26 -1.12 -12.92
C ILE A 146 -16.60 -2.45 -13.60
N THR A 147 -17.74 -3.07 -13.28
CA THR A 147 -18.15 -4.32 -13.92
C THR A 147 -18.42 -4.17 -15.42
N ILE A 148 -18.90 -3.02 -15.88
CA ILE A 148 -19.07 -2.74 -17.31
C ILE A 148 -17.69 -2.59 -17.96
N GLU A 149 -16.80 -1.81 -17.36
CA GLU A 149 -15.43 -1.60 -17.86
C GLU A 149 -14.63 -2.90 -17.91
N GLU A 150 -14.71 -3.75 -16.88
CA GLU A 150 -14.10 -5.09 -16.87
C GLU A 150 -14.59 -5.93 -18.05
N LYS A 151 -15.91 -5.91 -18.33
CA LYS A 151 -16.48 -6.62 -19.48
C LYS A 151 -16.04 -6.03 -20.81
N GLU A 152 -15.87 -4.71 -20.89
CA GLU A 152 -15.34 -4.04 -22.09
C GLU A 152 -13.87 -4.40 -22.33
N ILE A 153 -13.05 -4.46 -21.28
CA ILE A 153 -11.66 -4.93 -21.34
C ILE A 153 -11.62 -6.39 -21.80
N ASP A 154 -12.43 -7.28 -21.22
CA ASP A 154 -12.51 -8.68 -21.62
C ASP A 154 -12.89 -8.85 -23.09
N ARG A 155 -13.86 -8.05 -23.56
CA ARG A 155 -14.27 -8.04 -24.97
C ARG A 155 -13.11 -7.57 -25.85
N THR A 156 -12.46 -6.48 -25.47
CA THR A 156 -11.33 -5.90 -26.22
C THR A 156 -10.14 -6.85 -26.25
N GLU A 157 -9.83 -7.53 -25.16
CA GLU A 157 -8.76 -8.54 -25.10
C GLU A 157 -9.07 -9.71 -26.03
N LYS A 158 -10.33 -10.18 -26.07
CA LYS A 158 -10.75 -11.22 -27.02
C LYS A 158 -10.65 -10.76 -28.46
N GLU A 159 -11.04 -9.52 -28.77
CA GLU A 159 -10.90 -8.92 -30.09
C GLU A 159 -9.43 -8.79 -30.51
N LEU A 160 -8.56 -8.32 -29.62
CA LEU A 160 -7.11 -8.22 -29.85
C LEU A 160 -6.46 -9.59 -29.99
N THR A 161 -6.86 -10.56 -29.18
CA THR A 161 -6.37 -11.93 -29.27
C THR A 161 -6.75 -12.53 -30.62
N ALA A 162 -8.00 -12.33 -31.06
CA ALA A 162 -8.46 -12.80 -32.35
C ALA A 162 -7.77 -12.12 -33.54
N THR A 163 -7.59 -10.80 -33.47
CA THR A 163 -7.14 -9.97 -34.61
C THR A 163 -5.62 -9.86 -34.71
N VAL A 164 -4.89 -9.85 -33.58
CA VAL A 164 -3.45 -9.60 -33.55
C VAL A 164 -2.68 -10.84 -33.15
N LYS A 165 -3.02 -11.46 -32.01
CA LYS A 165 -2.23 -12.60 -31.49
C LYS A 165 -2.37 -13.83 -32.36
N ARG A 166 -3.58 -14.25 -32.71
CA ARG A 166 -3.80 -15.45 -33.54
C ARG A 166 -3.13 -15.42 -34.92
N PRO A 167 -3.21 -14.33 -35.71
CA PRO A 167 -2.47 -14.29 -36.97
C PRO A 167 -0.96 -14.19 -36.76
N ALA A 168 -0.49 -13.44 -35.76
CA ALA A 168 0.93 -13.40 -35.43
C ALA A 168 1.48 -14.79 -35.03
N GLU A 169 0.74 -15.54 -34.22
CA GLU A 169 1.07 -16.93 -33.86
C GLU A 169 1.05 -17.85 -35.08
N ALA A 170 0.06 -17.71 -35.97
CA ALA A 170 -0.01 -18.49 -37.20
C ALA A 170 1.17 -18.19 -38.15
N GLU A 171 1.55 -16.92 -38.30
CA GLU A 171 2.72 -16.50 -39.09
C GLU A 171 4.03 -16.97 -38.46
N ALA A 172 4.19 -16.84 -37.15
CA ALA A 172 5.36 -17.32 -36.42
C ALA A 172 5.52 -18.83 -36.59
N TYR A 173 4.43 -19.60 -36.44
CA TYR A 173 4.44 -21.04 -36.65
C TYR A 173 4.80 -21.39 -38.09
N LYS A 174 4.19 -20.73 -39.08
CA LYS A 174 4.53 -20.93 -40.50
C LYS A 174 6.01 -20.64 -40.77
N MET A 175 6.55 -19.56 -40.20
CA MET A 175 7.96 -19.20 -40.36
C MET A 175 8.90 -20.21 -39.70
N GLN A 176 8.56 -20.72 -38.51
CA GLN A 176 9.32 -21.78 -37.85
C GLN A 176 9.34 -23.06 -38.70
N GLN A 177 8.18 -23.49 -39.22
CA GLN A 177 8.10 -24.67 -40.09
C GLN A 177 8.92 -24.48 -41.38
N LEU A 178 8.87 -23.29 -41.98
CA LEU A 178 9.70 -22.98 -43.16
C LEU A 178 11.19 -22.98 -42.80
N ALA A 179 11.58 -22.41 -41.65
CA ALA A 179 12.96 -22.39 -41.20
C ALA A 179 13.49 -23.80 -40.86
N GLU A 180 12.67 -24.64 -40.25
CA GLU A 180 12.99 -26.05 -39.98
C GLU A 180 13.10 -26.86 -41.27
N GLY A 181 12.17 -26.64 -42.22
CA GLY A 181 12.25 -27.16 -43.57
C GLY A 181 13.57 -26.76 -44.24
N GLN A 182 13.93 -25.48 -44.20
CA GLN A 182 15.19 -25.00 -44.79
C GLN A 182 16.42 -25.57 -44.09
N LYS A 183 16.41 -25.74 -42.75
CA LYS A 183 17.50 -26.39 -42.01
C LYS A 183 17.67 -27.84 -42.46
N SER A 184 16.57 -28.58 -42.66
CA SER A 184 16.64 -29.96 -43.15
C SER A 184 17.20 -30.03 -44.57
N VAL A 185 16.75 -29.15 -45.48
CA VAL A 185 17.24 -29.06 -46.85
C VAL A 185 18.72 -28.67 -46.87
N ASN A 186 19.14 -27.68 -46.09
CA ASN A 186 20.55 -27.28 -46.01
C ASN A 186 21.43 -28.41 -45.46
N THR A 187 20.94 -29.16 -44.47
CA THR A 187 21.69 -30.31 -43.92
C THR A 187 21.89 -31.40 -44.96
N VAL A 188 20.85 -31.72 -45.74
CA VAL A 188 20.94 -32.68 -46.85
C VAL A 188 21.87 -32.18 -47.94
N LEU A 189 21.80 -30.89 -48.29
CA LEU A 189 22.65 -30.28 -49.32
C LEU A 189 24.13 -30.30 -48.90
N ILE A 190 24.44 -30.00 -47.64
CA ILE A 190 25.80 -30.08 -47.09
C ILE A 190 26.29 -31.54 -47.14
N ALA A 191 25.45 -32.50 -46.72
CA ALA A 191 25.81 -33.92 -46.79
C ALA A 191 26.06 -34.40 -48.22
N GLN A 192 25.26 -33.96 -49.19
CA GLN A 192 25.47 -34.25 -50.62
C GLN A 192 26.75 -33.60 -51.14
N ALA A 193 27.02 -32.34 -50.78
CA ALA A 193 28.23 -31.64 -51.16
C ALA A 193 29.50 -32.32 -50.59
N ASP A 194 29.44 -32.79 -49.34
CA ASP A 194 30.52 -33.55 -48.72
C ASP A 194 30.71 -34.92 -49.37
N ALA A 195 29.62 -35.62 -49.71
CA ALA A 195 29.70 -36.88 -50.47
C ALA A 195 30.33 -36.67 -51.86
N GLU A 196 29.93 -35.62 -52.58
CA GLU A 196 30.54 -35.25 -53.86
C GLU A 196 32.02 -34.88 -53.72
N LYS A 197 32.38 -34.15 -52.67
CA LYS A 197 33.76 -33.77 -52.37
C LYS A 197 34.61 -35.02 -52.14
N ILE A 198 34.14 -35.95 -51.31
CA ILE A 198 34.84 -37.23 -51.04
C ILE A 198 34.98 -38.03 -52.33
N ARG A 199 33.93 -38.12 -53.15
CA ARG A 199 33.96 -38.81 -54.44
C ARG A 199 35.02 -38.23 -55.37
N LYS A 200 35.06 -36.90 -55.55
CA LYS A 200 36.04 -36.23 -56.40
C LYS A 200 37.48 -36.39 -55.89
N ILE A 201 37.69 -36.34 -54.56
CA ILE A 201 39.00 -36.61 -53.96
C ILE A 201 39.40 -38.05 -54.23
N GLY A 202 38.50 -39.02 -54.00
CA GLY A 202 38.75 -40.44 -54.26
C GLY A 202 39.03 -40.74 -55.74
N GLU A 203 38.31 -40.11 -56.67
CA GLU A 203 38.57 -40.18 -58.12
C GLU A 203 39.96 -39.61 -58.46
N ALA A 204 40.32 -38.46 -57.89
CA ALA A 204 41.63 -37.84 -58.11
C ALA A 204 42.79 -38.68 -57.52
N GLU A 205 42.62 -39.25 -56.34
CA GLU A 205 43.57 -40.16 -55.71
C GLU A 205 43.71 -41.45 -56.51
N ALA A 206 42.60 -42.05 -56.95
CA ALA A 206 42.61 -43.25 -57.79
C ALA A 206 43.35 -43.00 -59.11
N CYS A 207 43.05 -41.89 -59.81
CA CYS A 207 43.81 -41.51 -61.02
C CYS A 207 45.29 -41.27 -60.73
N SER A 208 45.63 -40.67 -59.59
CA SER A 208 47.03 -40.43 -59.20
C SER A 208 47.76 -41.75 -58.94
N ILE A 209 47.14 -42.69 -58.22
CA ILE A 209 47.69 -44.02 -57.95
C ILE A 209 47.79 -44.83 -59.25
N GLU A 210 46.80 -44.78 -60.13
CA GLU A 210 46.83 -45.46 -61.42
C GLU A 210 47.94 -44.91 -62.32
N ALA A 211 48.10 -43.57 -62.38
CA ALA A 211 49.17 -42.93 -63.14
C ALA A 211 50.55 -43.29 -62.58
N VAL A 212 50.73 -43.27 -61.25
CA VAL A 212 51.97 -43.70 -60.59
C VAL A 212 52.21 -45.20 -60.81
N GLY A 213 51.18 -46.03 -60.72
CA GLY A 213 51.24 -47.48 -60.94
C GLY A 213 51.62 -47.82 -62.37
N LYS A 214 51.03 -47.16 -63.37
CA LYS A 214 51.41 -47.28 -64.79
C LYS A 214 52.85 -46.81 -65.00
N ALA A 215 53.25 -45.67 -64.43
CA ALA A 215 54.61 -45.18 -64.53
C ALA A 215 55.63 -46.15 -63.89
N GLN A 216 55.29 -46.76 -62.76
CA GLN A 216 56.13 -47.79 -62.12
C GLN A 216 56.18 -49.09 -62.92
N ALA A 217 55.05 -49.54 -63.47
CA ALA A 217 54.96 -50.72 -64.33
C ALA A 217 55.81 -50.53 -65.60
N GLU A 218 55.70 -49.37 -66.26
CA GLU A 218 56.53 -49.00 -67.41
C GLU A 218 58.01 -48.91 -67.03
N LYS A 219 58.35 -48.27 -65.90
CA LYS A 219 59.73 -48.23 -65.40
C LYS A 219 60.27 -49.64 -65.16
N MET A 220 59.48 -50.54 -64.58
CA MET A 220 59.88 -51.92 -64.32
C MET A 220 60.02 -52.71 -65.61
N ARG A 221 59.14 -52.50 -66.60
CA ARG A 221 59.22 -53.12 -67.92
C ARG A 221 60.48 -52.68 -68.68
N LEU A 222 60.75 -51.38 -68.73
CA LEU A 222 61.97 -50.82 -69.32
C LEU A 222 63.22 -51.32 -68.58
N LYS A 223 63.16 -51.43 -67.25
CA LYS A 223 64.26 -51.99 -66.45
C LYS A 223 64.48 -53.47 -66.79
N ALA A 224 63.41 -54.26 -66.92
CA ALA A 224 63.48 -55.66 -67.32
C ALA A 224 64.01 -55.85 -68.74
N GLU A 225 63.60 -55.01 -69.68
CA GLU A 225 64.06 -55.01 -71.07
C GLU A 225 65.54 -54.58 -71.16
N ALA A 226 65.94 -53.55 -70.42
CA ALA A 226 67.35 -53.19 -70.26
C ALA A 226 68.15 -54.39 -69.72
N TYR A 227 67.65 -55.09 -68.71
CA TYR A 227 68.30 -56.30 -68.17
C TYR A 227 68.36 -57.48 -69.15
N GLN A 228 67.48 -57.55 -70.16
CA GLN A 228 67.59 -58.56 -71.22
C GLN A 228 68.65 -58.21 -72.26
N GLN A 229 68.79 -56.92 -72.60
CA GLN A 229 69.83 -56.46 -73.54
C GLN A 229 71.23 -56.39 -72.93
N TYR A 230 71.32 -56.25 -71.60
CA TYR A 230 72.53 -56.53 -70.83
C TYR A 230 72.85 -58.04 -70.93
N GLY A 231 73.69 -58.42 -71.90
CA GLY A 231 74.11 -59.80 -72.16
C GLY A 231 74.71 -60.52 -70.94
N GLU A 232 75.04 -61.81 -71.06
CA GLU A 232 75.49 -62.64 -69.92
C GLU A 232 76.62 -62.01 -69.06
N ALA A 233 77.49 -61.18 -69.67
CA ALA A 233 78.52 -60.43 -68.96
C ALA A 233 77.97 -59.42 -67.93
N ALA A 234 76.83 -58.78 -68.19
CA ALA A 234 76.24 -57.78 -67.30
C ALA A 234 75.38 -58.40 -66.19
N LYS A 235 74.79 -59.58 -66.41
CA LYS A 235 74.23 -60.41 -65.32
C LYS A 235 75.32 -60.81 -64.34
N THR A 236 76.50 -61.15 -64.85
CA THR A 236 77.68 -61.47 -64.04
C THR A 236 78.20 -60.26 -63.28
N ALA A 237 78.22 -59.07 -63.90
CA ALA A 237 78.58 -57.82 -63.23
C ALA A 237 77.58 -57.42 -62.12
N LEU A 238 76.28 -57.63 -62.33
CA LEU A 238 75.25 -57.37 -61.31
C LEU A 238 75.35 -58.35 -60.13
N VAL A 239 75.67 -59.63 -60.41
CA VAL A 239 75.98 -60.61 -59.35
C VAL A 239 77.25 -60.20 -58.61
N LEU A 240 78.28 -59.70 -59.30
CA LEU A 240 79.49 -59.14 -58.67
C LEU A 240 79.20 -57.88 -57.85
N GLU A 241 78.20 -57.06 -58.20
CA GLU A 241 77.81 -55.86 -57.44
C GLU A 241 76.89 -56.21 -56.24
N ALA A 242 76.07 -57.25 -56.38
CA ALA A 242 75.27 -57.80 -55.28
C ALA A 242 76.08 -58.68 -54.32
N LEU A 243 77.19 -59.27 -54.78
CA LEU A 243 78.11 -60.11 -54.00
C LEU A 243 78.62 -59.40 -52.74
N PRO A 244 79.06 -58.14 -52.75
CA PRO A 244 79.43 -57.40 -51.54
C PRO A 244 78.29 -57.27 -50.52
N LYS A 245 77.03 -57.11 -50.97
CA LYS A 245 75.86 -57.01 -50.07
C LYS A 245 75.51 -58.36 -49.46
N ILE A 246 75.58 -59.44 -50.24
CA ILE A 246 75.40 -60.82 -49.76
C ILE A 246 76.56 -61.17 -48.81
N ALA A 247 77.82 -60.92 -49.20
CA ALA A 247 79.01 -61.13 -48.40
C ALA A 247 78.97 -60.32 -47.10
N SER A 248 78.52 -59.07 -47.12
CA SER A 248 78.32 -58.26 -45.90
C SER A 248 77.27 -58.88 -44.96
N LYS A 249 76.14 -59.37 -45.51
CA LYS A 249 75.08 -60.03 -44.72
C LYS A 249 75.50 -61.40 -44.17
N VAL A 250 76.33 -62.15 -44.91
CA VAL A 250 76.86 -63.47 -44.52
C VAL A 250 78.11 -63.36 -43.62
N ALA A 251 78.89 -62.28 -43.73
CA ALA A 251 80.02 -61.98 -42.85
C ALA A 251 79.58 -61.30 -41.55
N ALA A 252 78.40 -60.67 -41.49
CA ALA A 252 77.89 -60.04 -40.27
C ALA A 252 77.82 -61.00 -39.04
N PRO A 253 77.50 -62.30 -39.17
CA PRO A 253 77.62 -63.28 -38.09
C PRO A 253 79.08 -63.69 -37.77
N LEU A 254 79.95 -63.85 -38.78
CA LEU A 254 81.35 -64.27 -38.60
C LEU A 254 82.26 -63.16 -38.04
N ALA A 255 82.00 -61.90 -38.38
CA ALA A 255 82.69 -60.74 -37.81
C ALA A 255 82.30 -60.48 -36.35
N LYS A 256 81.22 -61.10 -35.85
CA LYS A 256 80.74 -60.97 -34.47
C LYS A 256 81.34 -62.01 -33.52
N THR A 257 82.08 -62.99 -34.03
CA THR A 257 82.82 -63.99 -33.23
C THR A 257 84.30 -63.60 -33.18
N ASN A 258 84.75 -63.01 -32.06
CA ASN A 258 86.08 -62.45 -31.91
C ASN A 258 87.19 -63.46 -31.52
N GLU A 259 86.85 -64.70 -31.14
CA GLU A 259 87.85 -65.69 -30.74
C GLU A 259 87.29 -67.12 -30.92
N ILE A 260 87.87 -67.89 -31.84
CA ILE A 260 87.65 -69.34 -31.94
C ILE A 260 88.75 -69.98 -31.09
N VAL A 261 88.43 -70.33 -29.85
CA VAL A 261 89.33 -71.10 -28.98
C VAL A 261 89.26 -72.56 -29.42
N ILE A 262 90.29 -73.01 -30.15
CA ILE A 262 90.51 -74.42 -30.43
C ILE A 262 91.00 -75.06 -29.13
N LEU A 263 90.11 -75.75 -28.42
CA LEU A 263 90.49 -76.63 -27.32
C LEU A 263 91.13 -77.88 -27.94
N SER A 264 92.44 -77.79 -28.22
CA SER A 264 93.27 -78.94 -28.55
C SER A 264 93.37 -79.87 -27.35
N GLY A 265 92.53 -80.91 -27.38
CA GLY A 265 92.77 -82.18 -26.71
C GLY A 265 92.78 -83.27 -27.78
N ASP A 266 93.98 -83.68 -28.16
CA ASP A 266 94.33 -84.85 -28.97
C ASP A 266 94.24 -84.75 -30.50
N GLY A 267 95.41 -84.88 -31.14
CA GLY A 267 95.62 -84.72 -32.57
C GLY A 267 95.27 -85.99 -33.33
N GLY A 268 94.39 -85.87 -34.33
CA GLY A 268 94.18 -86.97 -35.30
C GLY A 268 92.87 -87.00 -36.08
N ARG A 269 91.89 -86.11 -35.83
CA ARG A 269 90.56 -86.19 -36.48
C ARG A 269 90.02 -84.92 -37.16
N VAL A 270 90.81 -83.84 -37.22
CA VAL A 270 90.39 -82.56 -37.84
C VAL A 270 90.50 -82.60 -39.37
N THR A 271 91.42 -83.38 -39.93
CA THR A 271 91.59 -83.51 -41.38
C THR A 271 90.44 -84.25 -42.09
N GLY A 272 89.64 -85.04 -41.37
CA GLY A 272 88.49 -85.77 -41.93
C GLY A 272 87.20 -84.94 -42.04
N GLU A 273 86.90 -84.09 -41.06
CA GLU A 273 85.68 -83.28 -41.06
C GLU A 273 85.78 -82.05 -41.96
N VAL A 274 86.97 -81.45 -42.09
CA VAL A 274 87.19 -80.35 -43.05
C VAL A 274 87.04 -80.85 -44.50
N ASN A 275 87.49 -82.07 -44.79
CA ASN A 275 87.35 -82.65 -46.12
C ASN A 275 85.89 -83.02 -46.45
N ARG A 276 85.06 -83.32 -45.44
CA ARG A 276 83.63 -83.60 -45.60
C ARG A 276 82.79 -82.32 -45.77
N LEU A 277 83.12 -81.26 -45.05
CA LEU A 277 82.52 -79.92 -45.22
C LEU A 277 82.85 -79.31 -46.59
N LEU A 278 84.07 -79.48 -47.09
CA LEU A 278 84.45 -79.08 -48.45
C LEU A 278 83.76 -79.91 -49.54
N ALA A 279 83.37 -81.16 -49.25
CA ALA A 279 82.61 -82.01 -50.18
C ALA A 279 81.10 -81.73 -50.20
N GLU A 280 80.50 -81.28 -49.09
CA GLU A 280 79.06 -80.96 -49.01
C GLU A 280 78.71 -79.52 -49.42
N LEU A 281 79.70 -78.60 -49.38
CA LEU A 281 79.53 -77.20 -49.80
C LEU A 281 79.08 -77.04 -51.27
N PRO A 282 79.66 -77.75 -52.27
CA PRO A 282 79.22 -77.65 -53.66
C PRO A 282 77.76 -78.08 -53.84
N VAL A 283 77.32 -79.14 -53.16
CA VAL A 283 75.95 -79.68 -53.27
C VAL A 283 74.93 -78.74 -52.64
N SER A 284 75.24 -78.18 -51.47
CA SER A 284 74.36 -77.27 -50.72
C SER A 284 74.16 -75.93 -51.45
N VAL A 285 75.22 -75.42 -52.09
CA VAL A 285 75.14 -74.18 -52.88
C VAL A 285 74.35 -74.41 -54.17
N ASN A 286 74.54 -75.54 -54.85
CA ASN A 286 73.78 -75.87 -56.06
C ASN A 286 72.27 -76.01 -55.78
N ALA A 287 71.88 -76.59 -54.64
CA ALA A 287 70.48 -76.73 -54.23
C ALA A 287 69.79 -75.40 -53.88
N LEU A 288 70.55 -74.41 -53.37
CA LEU A 288 70.00 -73.11 -52.96
C LEU A 288 70.04 -72.04 -54.06
N THR A 289 71.02 -72.10 -54.97
CA THR A 289 71.22 -71.06 -55.99
C THR A 289 71.00 -71.54 -57.44
N GLY A 290 70.85 -72.85 -57.67
CA GLY A 290 70.56 -73.44 -58.99
C GLY A 290 71.69 -73.30 -60.01
N VAL A 291 72.93 -73.03 -59.57
CA VAL A 291 74.10 -72.84 -60.44
C VAL A 291 75.16 -73.89 -60.14
N ASP A 292 75.48 -74.71 -61.14
CA ASP A 292 76.39 -75.85 -61.06
C ASP A 292 77.83 -75.41 -61.36
N LEU A 293 78.63 -75.19 -60.31
CA LEU A 293 80.01 -74.68 -60.39
C LEU A 293 80.99 -75.64 -61.09
N SER A 294 80.58 -76.90 -61.32
CA SER A 294 81.35 -77.94 -62.02
C SER A 294 81.42 -77.71 -63.54
N LYS A 295 80.63 -76.78 -64.10
CA LYS A 295 80.54 -76.50 -65.54
C LYS A 295 81.12 -75.14 -65.94
N ILE A 296 81.80 -74.45 -65.03
CA ILE A 296 82.43 -73.16 -65.33
C ILE A 296 83.81 -73.40 -65.97
N PRO A 297 84.06 -72.91 -67.21
CA PRO A 297 85.26 -73.24 -68.00
C PRO A 297 86.60 -72.71 -67.46
N LEU A 298 86.62 -72.08 -66.28
CA LEU A 298 87.83 -71.54 -65.64
C LEU A 298 88.61 -72.55 -64.78
N LEU A 299 87.98 -73.65 -64.33
CA LEU A 299 88.65 -74.64 -63.47
C LEU A 299 89.35 -75.78 -64.24
N GLN A 300 89.11 -75.94 -65.55
CA GLN A 300 89.76 -76.97 -66.37
C GLN A 300 91.14 -76.56 -66.91
N LYS A 301 91.48 -75.26 -66.85
CA LYS A 301 92.78 -74.72 -67.31
C LYS A 301 93.87 -74.68 -66.24
N MET A 302 93.56 -74.96 -64.97
CA MET A 302 94.52 -74.90 -63.86
C MET A 302 95.03 -76.28 -63.42
N THR A 303 94.54 -77.38 -63.99
CA THR A 303 94.98 -78.76 -63.69
C THR A 303 95.78 -79.42 -64.84
N SER A 304 96.27 -78.63 -65.81
CA SER A 304 97.12 -79.09 -66.92
C SER A 304 98.43 -78.31 -67.07
N ALA A 305 98.79 -77.51 -66.05
CA ALA A 305 100.07 -76.85 -65.94
C ALA A 305 100.62 -77.17 -64.55
N GLU A 306 101.61 -78.08 -64.53
CA GLU A 306 102.44 -78.57 -63.40
C GLU A 306 101.87 -78.58 -61.98
#